data_AF-A0A329HE73-F1
#
_entry.id   AF-A0A329HE73-F1
#
_cell.length_a   1.000
_cell.length_b   1.000
_cell.length_c   1.000
_cell.angle_alpha   90.00
_cell.angle_beta   90.00
_cell.angle_gamma   90.00
#
_symmetry.space_group_name_H-M   'P 1'
#
loop_
_entity.id
_entity.type
_entity.pdbx_description
1 polymer ?
#
loop_
_entity_poly.entity_id
_entity_poly.type
_entity_poly.pdbx_seq_one_letter_code
_entity_poly.pdbx_strand_id
1 'polypeptide(L)'
;MEWSLTQNKLLAFHRLMRTDKPIGALLLLWPTLWALWVATPGVPPLWILAVFVAGVWLMRAAGCVVNDYADRKFDGHVKRTAHRPLPSGQVSEKEARTLFVVLVLLSFLLVLTLNTMTILLSVAALALAWVYPFMKRYTHLPQVVLGAAFGWSIPMAFAAVSESVPLSCWLMFLANILWAVAYDTQYAMVDRDDDLKIGIKSTAILFGRQDKLIIGILQVAVLALMVAIGRLNGLNWEFYWSVLVAGLLFAYQQKLIAKRDREACFKAFMNNNYVGLVLFLGLAMSYFS
;
A
#
# COMPACT_ATOMS: atom_id res chain seq x y z
N MET A 1 -35.96 13.28 -8.98
CA MET A 1 -34.84 13.78 -9.80
C MET A 1 -33.65 14.22 -8.94
N GLU A 2 -33.86 14.88 -7.80
CA GLU A 2 -32.77 15.17 -6.83
C GLU A 2 -32.12 13.89 -6.30
N TRP A 3 -32.91 12.90 -5.84
CA TRP A 3 -32.39 11.63 -5.31
C TRP A 3 -31.46 10.88 -6.27
N SER A 4 -31.76 10.88 -7.58
CA SER A 4 -30.90 10.26 -8.61
C SER A 4 -29.60 11.05 -8.85
N LEU A 5 -29.63 12.39 -8.69
CA LEU A 5 -28.44 13.23 -8.78
C LEU A 5 -27.52 13.01 -7.57
N THR A 6 -28.08 12.86 -6.36
CA THR A 6 -27.32 12.56 -5.13
C THR A 6 -26.67 11.18 -5.17
N GLN A 7 -27.36 10.17 -5.71
CA GLN A 7 -26.79 8.82 -5.89
C GLN A 7 -25.62 8.81 -6.87
N ASN A 8 -25.76 9.50 -8.01
CA ASN A 8 -24.67 9.62 -8.98
C ASN A 8 -23.44 10.32 -8.39
N LYS A 9 -23.66 11.29 -7.48
CA LYS A 9 -22.59 12.00 -6.79
C LYS A 9 -21.87 11.12 -5.75
N LEU A 10 -22.61 10.35 -4.96
CA LEU A 10 -22.03 9.39 -4.01
C LEU A 10 -21.20 8.32 -4.73
N LEU A 11 -21.68 7.81 -5.86
CA LEU A 11 -20.93 6.87 -6.69
C LEU A 11 -19.64 7.50 -7.25
N ALA A 12 -19.68 8.79 -7.60
CA ALA A 12 -18.49 9.53 -8.05
C ALA A 12 -17.46 9.68 -6.92
N PHE A 13 -17.89 9.98 -5.69
CA PHE A 13 -17.01 10.01 -4.52
C PHE A 13 -16.44 8.64 -4.18
N HIS A 14 -17.25 7.58 -4.24
CA HIS A 14 -16.81 6.20 -4.04
C HIS A 14 -15.68 5.81 -5.00
N ARG A 15 -15.84 6.14 -6.30
CA ARG A 15 -14.80 5.94 -7.32
C ARG A 15 -13.57 6.82 -7.09
N LEU A 16 -13.75 8.06 -6.65
CA LEU A 16 -12.64 8.98 -6.36
C LEU A 16 -11.78 8.48 -5.18
N MET A 17 -12.42 7.96 -4.14
CA MET A 17 -11.76 7.34 -2.99
C MET A 17 -11.16 5.96 -3.32
N ARG A 18 -11.51 5.38 -4.47
CA ARG A 18 -11.19 4.00 -4.89
C ARG A 18 -11.71 2.93 -3.92
N THR A 19 -12.83 3.19 -3.22
CA THR A 19 -13.44 2.19 -2.33
C THR A 19 -14.09 1.04 -3.11
N ASP A 20 -14.30 1.19 -4.43
CA ASP A 20 -14.68 0.13 -5.36
C ASP A 20 -13.53 -0.84 -5.69
N LYS A 21 -12.28 -0.44 -5.42
CA LYS A 21 -11.06 -1.19 -5.76
C LYS A 21 -10.18 -1.36 -4.52
N PRO A 22 -10.54 -2.28 -3.60
CA PRO A 22 -9.97 -2.35 -2.26
C PRO A 22 -8.51 -2.82 -2.24
N ILE A 23 -7.97 -3.36 -3.33
CA ILE A 23 -6.61 -3.94 -3.37
C ILE A 23 -5.55 -3.00 -2.80
N GLY A 24 -5.61 -1.70 -3.12
CA GLY A 24 -4.63 -0.74 -2.60
C GLY A 24 -4.76 -0.49 -1.11
N ALA A 25 -5.98 -0.57 -0.55
CA ALA A 25 -6.18 -0.50 0.90
C ALA A 25 -5.69 -1.79 1.58
N LEU A 26 -5.92 -2.95 0.97
CA LEU A 26 -5.47 -4.24 1.50
C LEU A 26 -3.93 -4.34 1.52
N LEU A 27 -3.25 -3.90 0.46
CA LEU A 27 -1.78 -3.89 0.41
C LEU A 27 -1.16 -2.91 1.45
N LEU A 28 -1.91 -1.92 1.91
CA LEU A 28 -1.55 -1.06 3.04
C LEU A 28 -1.92 -1.71 4.40
N LEU A 29 -3.04 -2.44 4.44
CA LEU A 29 -3.57 -3.10 5.63
C LEU A 29 -2.67 -4.23 6.10
N TRP A 30 -2.22 -5.12 5.21
CA TRP A 30 -1.47 -6.30 5.63
C TRP A 30 -0.19 -5.97 6.40
N PRO A 31 0.70 -5.09 5.92
CA PRO A 31 1.89 -4.68 6.67
C PRO A 31 1.56 -4.01 8.01
N THR A 32 0.46 -3.26 8.05
CA THR A 32 -0.04 -2.65 9.29
C THR A 32 -0.41 -3.72 10.31
N LEU A 33 -1.15 -4.75 9.88
CA LEU A 33 -1.54 -5.87 10.74
C LEU A 33 -0.34 -6.74 11.12
N TRP A 34 0.61 -6.95 10.22
CA TRP A 34 1.87 -7.65 10.54
C TRP A 34 2.60 -6.96 11.69
N ALA A 35 2.73 -5.63 11.61
CA ALA A 35 3.42 -4.86 12.62
C ALA A 35 2.70 -4.89 13.98
N LEU A 36 1.37 -4.73 13.97
CA LEU A 36 0.58 -4.79 15.21
C LEU A 36 0.73 -6.14 15.93
N TRP A 37 0.69 -7.24 15.18
CA TRP A 37 0.86 -8.58 15.75
C TRP A 37 2.29 -8.86 16.20
N VAL A 38 3.30 -8.38 15.50
CA VAL A 38 4.69 -8.57 15.96
C VAL A 38 5.01 -7.69 17.16
N ALA A 39 4.39 -6.52 17.28
CA ALA A 39 4.59 -5.60 18.40
C ALA A 39 3.89 -6.05 19.70
N THR A 40 2.90 -6.96 19.64
CA THR A 40 2.16 -7.47 20.81
C THR A 40 2.37 -8.99 20.95
N PRO A 41 2.64 -9.53 22.15
CA PRO A 41 2.47 -10.96 22.40
C PRO A 41 0.97 -11.31 22.38
N GLY A 42 0.44 -11.71 21.22
CA GLY A 42 -0.97 -12.07 21.03
C GLY A 42 -1.80 -11.02 20.28
N VAL A 43 -3.07 -10.87 20.67
CA VAL A 43 -4.00 -9.94 20.00
C VAL A 43 -3.69 -8.51 20.43
N PRO A 44 -3.46 -7.56 19.49
CA PRO A 44 -3.23 -6.16 19.81
C PRO A 44 -4.41 -5.55 20.58
N PRO A 45 -4.19 -4.51 21.41
CA PRO A 45 -5.29 -3.79 22.05
C PRO A 45 -6.34 -3.36 21.02
N LEU A 46 -7.60 -3.75 21.25
CA LEU A 46 -8.66 -3.63 20.23
C LEU A 46 -8.87 -2.20 19.74
N TRP A 47 -8.69 -1.22 20.61
CA TRP A 47 -8.76 0.20 20.24
C TRP A 47 -7.65 0.59 19.26
N ILE A 48 -6.40 0.19 19.52
CA ILE A 48 -5.26 0.43 18.62
C ILE A 48 -5.53 -0.24 17.28
N LEU A 49 -5.97 -1.50 17.29
CA LEU A 49 -6.35 -2.23 16.08
C LEU A 49 -7.40 -1.48 15.27
N ALA A 50 -8.48 -1.02 15.92
CA ALA A 50 -9.55 -0.26 15.28
C ALA A 50 -9.04 1.06 14.67
N VAL A 51 -8.20 1.81 15.40
CA VAL A 51 -7.58 3.05 14.93
C VAL A 51 -6.74 2.83 13.68
N PHE A 52 -5.88 1.81 13.66
CA PHE A 52 -5.04 1.51 12.51
C PHE A 52 -5.84 1.00 11.32
N VAL A 53 -6.82 0.11 11.53
CA VAL A 53 -7.69 -0.39 10.46
C VAL A 53 -8.47 0.76 9.84
N ALA A 54 -9.13 1.60 10.65
CA ALA A 54 -9.87 2.77 10.16
C ALA A 54 -8.94 3.77 9.46
N GLY A 55 -7.77 4.04 10.05
CA GLY A 55 -6.75 4.92 9.48
C GLY A 55 -6.25 4.47 8.12
N VAL A 56 -6.04 3.17 7.90
CA VAL A 56 -5.66 2.59 6.61
C VAL A 56 -6.69 2.94 5.53
N TRP A 57 -7.98 2.75 5.80
CA TRP A 57 -9.04 3.05 4.83
C TRP A 57 -9.16 4.55 4.55
N LEU A 58 -9.13 5.39 5.60
CA LEU A 58 -9.22 6.84 5.47
C LEU A 58 -8.01 7.43 4.72
N MET A 59 -6.79 7.05 5.09
CA MET A 59 -5.57 7.56 4.47
C MET A 59 -5.37 7.01 3.07
N ARG A 60 -5.79 5.77 2.78
CA ARG A 60 -5.80 5.26 1.40
C ARG A 60 -6.74 6.09 0.53
N ALA A 61 -7.95 6.36 1.01
CA ALA A 61 -8.92 7.20 0.32
C ALA A 61 -8.39 8.63 0.12
N ALA A 62 -7.78 9.24 1.14
CA ALA A 62 -7.17 10.57 1.04
C ALA A 62 -6.05 10.59 -0.02
N GLY A 63 -5.17 9.57 0.01
CA GLY A 63 -4.11 9.40 -0.99
C GLY A 63 -4.65 9.25 -2.41
N CYS A 64 -5.78 8.56 -2.60
CA CYS A 64 -6.45 8.48 -3.89
C CYS A 64 -6.95 9.85 -4.38
N VAL A 65 -7.62 10.58 -3.50
CA VAL A 65 -8.22 11.89 -3.81
C VAL A 65 -7.13 12.89 -4.17
N VAL A 66 -6.05 12.99 -3.38
CA VAL A 66 -4.96 13.94 -3.66
C VAL A 66 -4.16 13.57 -4.91
N ASN A 67 -3.98 12.27 -5.18
CA ASN A 67 -3.30 11.84 -6.41
C ASN A 67 -4.10 12.25 -7.65
N ASP A 68 -5.41 11.98 -7.68
CA ASP A 68 -6.27 12.40 -8.79
C ASP A 68 -6.36 13.93 -8.88
N TYR A 69 -6.34 14.63 -7.74
CA TYR A 69 -6.27 16.08 -7.71
C TYR A 69 -4.97 16.63 -8.33
N ALA A 70 -3.82 16.01 -8.05
CA ALA A 70 -2.53 16.40 -8.61
C ALA A 70 -2.41 16.09 -10.11
N ASP A 71 -3.06 15.02 -10.57
CA ASP A 71 -3.02 14.55 -11.96
C ASP A 71 -4.14 15.15 -12.84
N ARG A 72 -5.09 15.90 -12.27
CA ARG A 72 -6.31 16.38 -12.97
C ARG A 72 -6.11 17.08 -14.32
N LYS A 73 -5.01 17.81 -14.51
CA LYS A 73 -4.70 18.51 -15.76
C LYS A 73 -4.17 17.57 -16.85
N PHE A 74 -3.64 16.42 -16.44
CA PHE A 74 -3.08 15.40 -17.33
C PHE A 74 -4.11 14.30 -17.61
N ASP A 75 -4.89 13.91 -16.60
CA ASP A 75 -5.81 12.77 -16.69
C ASP A 75 -6.89 12.93 -17.78
N GLY A 76 -7.33 14.16 -18.08
CA GLY A 76 -8.27 14.42 -19.17
C GLY A 76 -7.75 14.07 -20.57
N HIS A 77 -6.43 13.99 -20.74
CA HIS A 77 -5.77 13.73 -22.02
C HIS A 77 -5.37 12.24 -22.20
N VAL A 78 -5.62 11.40 -21.19
CA VAL A 78 -5.24 9.98 -21.19
C VAL A 78 -6.50 9.11 -21.26
N LYS A 79 -6.64 8.30 -22.32
CA LYS A 79 -7.84 7.48 -22.57
C LYS A 79 -8.34 6.69 -21.35
N ARG A 80 -7.42 6.13 -20.55
CA ARG A 80 -7.75 5.35 -19.35
C ARG A 80 -8.31 6.20 -18.20
N THR A 81 -7.85 7.44 -18.05
CA THR A 81 -8.18 8.29 -16.90
C THR A 81 -9.14 9.43 -17.22
N ALA A 82 -9.48 9.62 -18.50
CA ALA A 82 -10.46 10.59 -18.97
C ALA A 82 -11.86 10.43 -18.32
N HIS A 83 -12.23 9.21 -17.93
CA HIS A 83 -13.51 8.92 -17.25
C HIS A 83 -13.44 9.01 -15.73
N ARG A 84 -12.31 9.42 -15.14
CA ARG A 84 -12.20 9.61 -13.69
C ARG A 84 -13.13 10.75 -13.22
N PRO A 85 -13.60 10.72 -11.96
CA PRO A 85 -14.61 11.67 -11.47
C PRO A 85 -14.22 13.15 -11.59
N LEU A 86 -12.93 13.48 -11.44
CA LEU A 86 -12.43 14.85 -11.56
C LEU A 86 -12.35 15.32 -13.03
N PRO A 87 -11.61 14.65 -13.95
CA PRO A 87 -11.58 15.02 -15.37
C PRO A 87 -12.94 15.04 -16.05
N SER A 88 -13.85 14.13 -15.68
CA SER A 88 -15.19 14.04 -16.27
C SER A 88 -16.19 15.04 -15.67
N GLY A 89 -15.77 15.90 -14.74
CA GLY A 89 -16.62 16.91 -14.10
C GLY A 89 -17.67 16.36 -13.13
N GLN A 90 -17.64 15.07 -12.80
CA GLN A 90 -18.59 14.48 -11.84
C GLN A 90 -18.33 14.95 -10.41
N VAL A 91 -17.07 15.25 -10.09
CA VAL A 91 -16.62 15.86 -8.83
C VAL A 91 -15.83 17.12 -9.18
N SER A 92 -16.16 18.23 -8.53
CA SER A 92 -15.43 19.50 -8.69
C SER A 92 -14.14 19.51 -7.90
N GLU A 93 -13.21 20.41 -8.27
CA GLU A 93 -11.97 20.61 -7.52
C GLU A 93 -12.22 20.97 -6.04
N LYS A 94 -13.24 21.80 -5.77
CA LYS A 94 -13.58 22.22 -4.40
C LYS A 94 -14.05 21.02 -3.57
N GLU A 95 -14.93 20.18 -4.14
CA GLU A 95 -15.42 18.97 -3.48
C GLU A 95 -14.29 17.97 -3.19
N ALA A 96 -13.38 17.75 -4.15
CA ALA A 96 -12.23 16.86 -3.94
C ALA A 96 -11.30 17.38 -2.83
N ARG A 97 -11.00 18.69 -2.79
CA ARG A 97 -10.21 19.30 -1.71
C ARG A 97 -10.91 19.18 -0.35
N THR A 98 -12.20 19.45 -0.28
CA THR A 98 -12.98 19.31 0.97
C THR A 98 -12.98 17.86 1.44
N LEU A 99 -13.22 16.90 0.54
CA LEU A 99 -13.18 15.48 0.89
C LEU A 99 -11.81 15.05 1.40
N PHE A 100 -10.73 15.48 0.73
CA PHE A 100 -9.37 15.23 1.18
C PHE A 100 -9.12 15.75 2.60
N VAL A 101 -9.48 17.01 2.88
CA VAL A 101 -9.33 17.62 4.21
C VAL A 101 -10.12 16.85 5.27
N VAL A 102 -11.37 16.47 4.99
CA VAL A 102 -12.20 15.69 5.92
C VAL A 102 -11.56 14.34 6.23
N LEU A 103 -11.09 13.59 5.21
CA LEU A 103 -10.46 12.28 5.42
C LEU A 103 -9.17 12.38 6.25
N VAL A 104 -8.34 13.41 5.99
CA VAL A 104 -7.11 13.66 6.75
C VAL A 104 -7.43 14.07 8.19
N LEU A 105 -8.42 14.95 8.41
CA LEU A 105 -8.83 15.35 9.75
C LEU A 105 -9.38 14.17 10.56
N LEU A 106 -10.22 13.32 9.96
CA LEU A 106 -10.70 12.10 10.61
C LEU A 106 -9.55 11.17 10.98
N SER A 107 -8.59 10.98 10.07
CA SER A 107 -7.39 10.16 10.33
C SER A 107 -6.54 10.74 11.45
N PHE A 108 -6.39 12.07 11.50
CA PHE A 108 -5.64 12.76 12.54
C PHE A 108 -6.33 12.65 13.91
N LEU A 109 -7.65 12.82 13.97
CA LEU A 109 -8.43 12.63 15.21
C LEU A 109 -8.26 11.22 15.78
N LEU A 110 -8.19 10.18 14.93
CA LEU A 110 -7.89 8.82 15.37
C LEU A 110 -6.49 8.72 15.98
N VAL A 111 -5.46 9.28 15.33
CA VAL A 111 -4.07 9.23 15.82
C VAL A 111 -3.90 10.00 17.14
N LEU A 112 -4.64 11.09 17.35
CA LEU A 112 -4.63 11.83 18.62
C LEU A 112 -5.09 11.01 19.84
N THR A 113 -5.73 9.86 19.61
CA THR A 113 -6.10 8.92 20.68
C THR A 113 -4.99 7.96 21.08
N LEU A 114 -3.83 8.02 20.43
CA LEU A 114 -2.65 7.18 20.69
C LEU A 114 -1.58 7.95 21.46
N ASN A 115 -0.47 7.27 21.79
CA ASN A 115 0.65 7.89 22.50
C ASN A 115 1.40 8.95 21.66
N THR A 116 2.15 9.81 22.35
CA THR A 116 2.90 10.92 21.76
C THR A 116 3.88 10.47 20.68
N MET A 117 4.56 9.33 20.86
CA MET A 117 5.50 8.81 19.86
C MET A 117 4.79 8.52 18.53
N THR A 118 3.60 7.91 18.58
CA THR A 118 2.80 7.61 17.39
C THR A 118 2.29 8.89 16.73
N ILE A 119 1.86 9.88 17.53
CA ILE A 119 1.44 11.20 17.03
C ILE A 119 2.60 11.88 16.28
N LEU A 120 3.81 11.89 16.84
CA LEU A 120 4.99 12.46 16.18
C LEU A 120 5.34 11.73 14.87
N LEU A 121 5.28 10.40 14.87
CA LEU A 121 5.52 9.59 13.65
C LEU A 121 4.47 9.84 12.56
N SER A 122 3.25 10.22 12.92
CA SER A 122 2.20 10.54 11.93
C SER A 122 2.52 11.77 11.09
N VAL A 123 3.32 12.71 11.61
CA VAL A 123 3.81 13.87 10.86
C VAL A 123 4.74 13.42 9.72
N ALA A 124 5.62 12.45 10.00
CA ALA A 124 6.46 11.84 8.97
C ALA A 124 5.62 11.04 7.95
N ALA A 125 4.57 10.35 8.40
CA ALA A 125 3.62 9.66 7.51
C ALA A 125 2.97 10.64 6.52
N LEU A 126 2.50 11.79 7.02
CA LEU A 126 1.89 12.84 6.20
C LEU A 126 2.89 13.41 5.20
N ALA A 127 4.14 13.65 5.61
CA ALA A 127 5.20 14.11 4.73
C ALA A 127 5.48 13.11 3.60
N LEU A 128 5.59 11.81 3.90
CA LEU A 128 5.80 10.77 2.88
C LEU A 128 4.61 10.68 1.91
N ALA A 129 3.39 10.71 2.44
CA ALA A 129 2.17 10.69 1.63
C ALA A 129 2.08 11.90 0.69
N TRP A 130 2.55 13.08 1.14
CA TRP A 130 2.60 14.29 0.33
C TRP A 130 3.66 14.23 -0.77
N VAL A 131 4.85 13.67 -0.47
CA VAL A 131 5.96 13.61 -1.42
C VAL A 131 5.71 12.59 -2.53
N TYR A 132 5.13 11.44 -2.21
CA TYR A 132 4.98 10.31 -3.13
C TYR A 132 4.38 10.65 -4.53
N PRO A 133 3.24 11.36 -4.67
CA PRO A 133 2.61 11.61 -5.97
C PRO A 133 3.51 12.32 -6.99
N PHE A 134 4.52 13.05 -6.52
CA PHE A 134 5.43 13.81 -7.36
C PHE A 134 6.64 12.99 -7.83
N MET A 135 6.96 11.88 -7.17
CA MET A 135 8.21 11.14 -7.38
C MET A 135 8.36 10.56 -8.78
N LYS A 136 7.25 10.18 -9.42
CA LYS A 136 7.23 9.67 -10.81
C LYS A 136 7.79 10.66 -11.84
N ARG A 137 7.91 11.95 -11.48
CA ARG A 137 8.49 13.00 -12.33
C ARG A 137 10.00 13.18 -12.10
N TYR A 138 10.48 12.85 -10.91
CA TYR A 138 11.87 13.11 -10.51
C TYR A 138 12.76 11.87 -10.57
N THR A 139 12.24 10.70 -10.17
CA THR A 139 13.02 9.47 -10.03
C THR A 139 12.40 8.30 -10.78
N HIS A 140 13.23 7.31 -11.14
CA HIS A 140 12.80 6.02 -11.64
C HIS A 140 12.43 5.01 -10.54
N LEU A 141 12.51 5.43 -9.27
CA LEU A 141 12.16 4.62 -8.11
C LEU A 141 10.94 5.16 -7.32
N PRO A 142 9.85 5.66 -7.95
CA PRO A 142 8.70 6.13 -7.20
C PRO A 142 8.07 5.02 -6.34
N GLN A 143 8.23 3.75 -6.74
CA GLN A 143 7.83 2.56 -5.99
C GLN A 143 8.48 2.45 -4.61
N VAL A 144 9.73 2.91 -4.46
CA VAL A 144 10.41 2.89 -3.14
C VAL A 144 9.73 3.89 -2.20
N VAL A 145 9.40 5.07 -2.72
CA VAL A 145 8.70 6.11 -1.94
C VAL A 145 7.26 5.70 -1.64
N LEU A 146 6.58 5.03 -2.59
CA LEU A 146 5.28 4.39 -2.34
C LEU A 146 5.39 3.37 -1.21
N GLY A 147 6.39 2.48 -1.28
CA GLY A 147 6.63 1.46 -0.26
C GLY A 147 6.92 2.07 1.11
N ALA A 148 7.67 3.18 1.16
CA ALA A 148 7.92 3.91 2.39
C ALA A 148 6.63 4.56 2.94
N ALA A 149 5.84 5.22 2.08
CA ALA A 149 4.60 5.85 2.48
C ALA A 149 3.55 4.83 2.96
N PHE A 150 3.41 3.70 2.25
CA PHE A 150 2.50 2.62 2.65
C PHE A 150 3.02 1.90 3.90
N GLY A 151 4.32 1.62 3.95
CA GLY A 151 4.94 0.91 5.06
C GLY A 151 5.05 1.72 6.34
N TRP A 152 4.86 3.04 6.31
CA TRP A 152 5.06 3.88 7.50
C TRP A 152 4.09 3.59 8.64
N SER A 153 3.00 2.88 8.36
CA SER A 153 2.14 2.32 9.40
C SER A 153 2.86 1.32 10.30
N ILE A 154 3.94 0.66 9.84
CA ILE A 154 4.75 -0.29 10.61
C ILE A 154 5.39 0.38 11.83
N PRO A 155 6.26 1.40 11.68
CA PRO A 155 6.83 2.09 12.84
C PRO A 155 5.77 2.75 13.72
N MET A 156 4.69 3.25 13.14
CA MET A 156 3.57 3.77 13.91
C MET A 156 2.89 2.68 14.76
N ALA A 157 2.68 1.48 14.22
CA ALA A 157 2.05 0.36 14.92
C ALA A 157 2.92 -0.15 16.07
N PHE A 158 4.23 -0.30 15.85
CA PHE A 158 5.18 -0.62 16.92
C PHE A 158 5.19 0.46 18.00
N ALA A 159 5.28 1.75 17.62
CA ALA A 159 5.22 2.85 18.57
C ALA A 159 3.91 2.88 19.37
N ALA A 160 2.77 2.60 18.74
CA ALA A 160 1.47 2.62 19.38
C ALA A 160 1.32 1.57 20.48
N VAL A 161 1.93 0.39 20.26
CA VAL A 161 1.79 -0.78 21.13
C VAL A 161 2.89 -0.84 22.19
N SER A 162 4.15 -0.68 21.77
CA SER A 162 5.32 -0.95 22.62
C SER A 162 6.16 0.28 22.93
N GLU A 163 5.71 1.48 22.52
CA GLU A 163 6.41 2.77 22.68
C GLU A 163 7.90 2.70 22.28
N SER A 164 8.19 1.89 21.26
CA SER A 164 9.53 1.60 20.78
C SER A 164 9.51 1.21 19.32
N VAL A 165 10.63 1.42 18.62
CA VAL A 165 10.82 1.02 17.21
C VAL A 165 12.07 0.14 17.09
N PRO A 166 12.00 -1.12 17.56
CA PRO A 166 13.14 -2.03 17.63
C PRO A 166 13.62 -2.45 16.23
N LEU A 167 14.74 -3.18 16.15
CA LEU A 167 15.25 -3.70 14.87
C LEU A 167 14.21 -4.47 14.06
N SER A 168 13.36 -5.26 14.74
CA SER A 168 12.23 -6.00 14.13
C SER A 168 11.32 -5.09 13.30
N CYS A 169 10.99 -3.90 13.82
CA CYS A 169 10.20 -2.89 13.13
C CYS A 169 10.86 -2.45 11.82
N TRP A 170 12.15 -2.11 11.85
CA TRP A 170 12.86 -1.62 10.68
C TRP A 170 13.10 -2.69 9.62
N LEU A 171 13.34 -3.94 10.03
CA LEU A 171 13.41 -5.07 9.09
C LEU A 171 12.06 -5.32 8.42
N MET A 172 10.95 -5.22 9.16
CA MET A 172 9.62 -5.34 8.58
C MET A 172 9.29 -4.18 7.64
N PHE A 173 9.69 -2.96 8.00
CA PHE A 173 9.56 -1.79 7.13
C PHE A 173 10.35 -1.94 5.83
N LEU A 174 11.58 -2.44 5.90
CA LEU A 174 12.39 -2.77 4.73
C LEU A 174 11.74 -3.88 3.89
N ALA A 175 11.27 -4.97 4.51
CA ALA A 175 10.58 -6.04 3.82
C ALA A 175 9.35 -5.52 3.06
N ASN A 176 8.56 -4.63 3.69
CA ASN A 176 7.45 -3.97 3.05
C ASN A 176 7.88 -3.10 1.86
N ILE A 177 8.95 -2.30 1.98
CA ILE A 177 9.44 -1.49 0.86
C ILE A 177 9.83 -2.39 -0.32
N LEU A 178 10.60 -3.46 -0.07
CA LEU A 178 11.02 -4.39 -1.13
C LEU A 178 9.81 -5.09 -1.77
N TRP A 179 8.82 -5.47 -0.95
CA TRP A 179 7.58 -6.06 -1.43
C TRP A 179 6.75 -5.09 -2.27
N ALA A 180 6.65 -3.83 -1.84
CA ALA A 180 5.99 -2.76 -2.59
C ALA A 180 6.67 -2.48 -3.91
N VAL A 181 8.01 -2.44 -3.94
CA VAL A 181 8.75 -2.35 -5.18
C VAL A 181 8.43 -3.54 -6.08
N ALA A 182 8.39 -4.77 -5.56
CA ALA A 182 8.08 -5.95 -6.35
C ALA A 182 6.66 -5.89 -6.95
N TYR A 183 5.61 -5.74 -6.13
CA TYR A 183 4.23 -5.77 -6.63
C TYR A 183 3.90 -4.54 -7.48
N ASP A 184 4.42 -3.36 -7.15
CA ASP A 184 4.08 -2.13 -7.88
C ASP A 184 4.88 -2.03 -9.18
N THR A 185 6.03 -2.72 -9.28
CA THR A 185 6.67 -2.97 -10.57
C THR A 185 5.80 -3.86 -11.45
N GLN A 186 5.18 -4.93 -10.91
CA GLN A 186 4.24 -5.76 -11.68
C GLN A 186 3.05 -4.93 -12.19
N TYR A 187 2.56 -3.99 -11.37
CA TYR A 187 1.53 -3.04 -11.77
C TYR A 187 2.03 -2.06 -12.85
N ALA A 188 3.21 -1.47 -12.68
CA ALA A 188 3.80 -0.55 -13.65
C ALA A 188 4.16 -1.23 -15.00
N MET A 189 4.39 -2.55 -15.01
CA MET A 189 4.54 -3.31 -16.25
C MET A 189 3.26 -3.31 -17.10
N VAL A 190 2.09 -3.14 -16.48
CA VAL A 190 0.81 -2.99 -17.19
C VAL A 190 0.75 -1.68 -17.96
N ASP A 191 1.42 -0.62 -17.49
CA ASP A 191 1.34 0.73 -18.07
C ASP A 191 2.60 1.15 -18.84
N ARG A 192 3.63 0.28 -18.90
CA ARG A 192 4.96 0.58 -19.45
C ARG A 192 4.95 1.30 -20.80
N ASP A 193 4.22 0.77 -21.78
CA ASP A 193 4.22 1.33 -23.14
C ASP A 193 3.59 2.72 -23.20
N ASP A 194 2.65 2.99 -22.30
CA ASP A 194 1.99 4.29 -22.24
C ASP A 194 2.84 5.29 -21.45
N ASP A 195 3.44 4.87 -20.33
CA ASP A 195 4.36 5.68 -19.53
C ASP A 195 5.57 6.17 -20.36
N LEU A 196 6.10 5.30 -21.23
CA LEU A 196 7.20 5.66 -22.15
C LEU A 196 6.82 6.78 -23.13
N LYS A 197 5.58 6.81 -23.62
CA LYS A 197 5.11 7.84 -24.56
C LYS A 197 4.98 9.22 -23.90
N ILE A 198 4.65 9.25 -22.60
CA ILE A 198 4.42 10.48 -21.84
C ILE A 198 5.61 10.85 -20.93
N GLY A 199 6.72 10.10 -20.99
CA GLY A 199 7.95 10.38 -20.23
C GLY A 199 7.83 10.17 -18.71
N ILE A 200 6.87 9.35 -18.26
CA ILE A 200 6.74 9.00 -16.84
C ILE A 200 7.80 7.97 -16.46
N LYS A 201 8.41 8.14 -15.29
CA LYS A 201 9.47 7.26 -14.79
C LYS A 201 8.89 6.22 -13.83
N SER A 202 9.34 4.97 -13.96
CA SER A 202 8.95 3.85 -13.08
C SER A 202 10.06 2.79 -13.00
N THR A 203 10.00 1.92 -11.99
CA THR A 203 10.89 0.75 -11.89
C THR A 203 10.70 -0.21 -13.06
N ALA A 204 9.49 -0.33 -13.60
CA ALA A 204 9.25 -1.14 -14.78
C ALA A 204 10.05 -0.61 -15.98
N ILE A 205 10.21 0.70 -16.13
CA ILE A 205 11.06 1.30 -17.16
C ILE A 205 12.54 1.13 -16.82
N LEU A 206 12.94 1.40 -15.57
CA LEU A 206 14.33 1.30 -15.11
C LEU A 206 14.90 -0.11 -15.26
N PHE A 207 14.14 -1.11 -14.81
CA PHE A 207 14.56 -2.51 -14.83
C PHE A 207 14.51 -3.09 -16.24
N GLY A 208 13.73 -2.49 -17.15
CA GLY A 208 13.63 -2.89 -18.55
C GLY A 208 13.39 -4.39 -18.69
N ARG A 209 14.31 -5.08 -19.39
CA ARG A 209 14.23 -6.54 -19.62
C ARG A 209 14.54 -7.38 -18.37
N GLN A 210 15.17 -6.81 -17.36
CA GLN A 210 15.53 -7.47 -16.10
C GLN A 210 14.44 -7.38 -15.03
N ASP A 211 13.32 -6.70 -15.32
CA ASP A 211 12.14 -6.59 -14.44
C ASP A 211 11.79 -7.89 -13.71
N LYS A 212 11.63 -9.01 -14.42
CA LYS A 212 11.29 -10.32 -13.86
C LYS A 212 12.35 -10.81 -12.88
N LEU A 213 13.63 -10.72 -13.24
CA LEU A 213 14.74 -11.15 -12.41
C LEU A 213 14.81 -10.31 -11.13
N ILE A 214 14.73 -8.98 -11.26
CA ILE A 214 14.80 -8.06 -10.13
C ILE A 214 13.59 -8.26 -9.20
N ILE A 215 12.37 -8.41 -9.73
CA ILE A 215 11.19 -8.76 -8.95
C ILE A 215 11.43 -10.08 -8.19
N GLY A 216 12.03 -11.09 -8.83
CA GLY A 216 12.35 -12.37 -8.19
C GLY A 216 13.36 -12.23 -7.05
N ILE A 217 14.41 -11.44 -7.24
CA ILE A 217 15.40 -11.14 -6.20
C ILE A 217 14.74 -10.42 -5.01
N LEU A 218 13.90 -9.42 -5.28
CA LEU A 218 13.15 -8.69 -4.26
C LEU A 218 12.21 -9.63 -3.48
N GLN A 219 11.50 -10.52 -4.17
CA GLN A 219 10.63 -11.52 -3.54
C GLN A 219 11.40 -12.46 -2.61
N VAL A 220 12.56 -12.96 -3.04
CA VAL A 220 13.43 -13.79 -2.18
C VAL A 220 13.95 -12.99 -0.98
N ALA A 221 14.35 -11.73 -1.18
CA ALA A 221 14.79 -10.86 -0.10
C ALA A 221 13.68 -10.61 0.93
N VAL A 222 12.43 -10.41 0.48
CA VAL A 222 11.25 -10.30 1.36
C VAL A 222 11.10 -11.56 2.20
N LEU A 223 11.13 -12.75 1.60
CA LEU A 223 11.02 -14.01 2.36
C LEU A 223 12.16 -14.16 3.38
N ALA A 224 13.40 -13.84 2.99
CA ALA A 224 14.55 -13.89 3.89
C ALA A 224 14.42 -12.93 5.08
N LEU A 225 13.94 -11.71 4.85
CA LEU A 225 13.64 -10.74 5.91
C LEU A 225 12.51 -11.22 6.81
N MET A 226 11.44 -11.81 6.26
CA MET A 226 10.35 -12.37 7.05
C MET A 226 10.84 -13.53 7.93
N VAL A 227 11.70 -14.42 7.43
CA VAL A 227 12.35 -15.47 8.24
C VAL A 227 13.21 -14.86 9.35
N ALA A 228 13.98 -13.82 9.05
CA ALA A 228 14.80 -13.13 10.05
C ALA A 228 13.94 -12.48 11.14
N ILE A 229 12.82 -11.85 10.78
CA ILE A 229 11.83 -11.31 11.73
C ILE A 229 11.26 -12.45 12.58
N GLY A 230 10.88 -13.58 11.97
CA GLY A 230 10.39 -14.74 12.71
C GLY A 230 11.37 -15.25 13.77
N ARG A 231 12.65 -15.34 13.41
CA ARG A 231 13.72 -15.76 14.34
C ARG A 231 13.96 -14.73 15.44
N LEU A 232 13.99 -13.44 15.11
CA LEU A 232 14.25 -12.36 16.06
C LEU A 232 13.15 -12.23 17.12
N ASN A 233 11.89 -12.53 16.77
CA ASN A 233 10.76 -12.42 17.69
C ASN A 233 10.33 -13.78 18.27
N GLY A 234 11.11 -14.85 18.02
CA GLY A 234 10.80 -16.18 18.55
C GLY A 234 9.47 -16.76 18.06
N LEU A 235 9.08 -16.48 16.81
CA LEU A 235 7.85 -16.99 16.24
C LEU A 235 7.90 -18.51 16.03
N ASN A 236 6.74 -19.15 16.16
CA ASN A 236 6.53 -20.58 16.07
C ASN A 236 6.46 -21.08 14.61
N TRP A 237 6.40 -22.40 14.45
CA TRP A 237 6.51 -23.10 13.17
C TRP A 237 5.38 -22.74 12.18
N GLU A 238 4.20 -22.34 12.67
CA GLU A 238 3.05 -21.87 11.87
C GLU A 238 3.41 -20.67 11.00
N PHE A 239 4.20 -19.74 11.54
CA PHE A 239 4.67 -18.58 10.79
C PHE A 239 5.56 -18.99 9.61
N TYR A 240 6.48 -19.93 9.80
CA TYR A 240 7.38 -20.37 8.72
C TYR A 240 6.64 -21.12 7.60
N TRP A 241 5.56 -21.83 7.90
CA TRP A 241 4.67 -22.36 6.85
C TRP A 241 4.03 -21.26 6.03
N SER A 242 3.61 -20.16 6.65
CA SER A 242 3.07 -19.02 5.91
C SER A 242 4.11 -18.39 4.97
N VAL A 243 5.38 -18.35 5.38
CA VAL A 243 6.50 -17.91 4.52
C VAL A 243 6.68 -18.85 3.33
N LEU A 244 6.58 -20.16 3.54
CA LEU A 244 6.64 -21.13 2.43
C LEU A 244 5.49 -20.92 1.44
N VAL A 245 4.26 -20.76 1.93
CA VAL A 245 3.07 -20.49 1.10
C VAL A 245 3.22 -19.17 0.34
N ALA A 246 3.74 -18.12 0.98
CA ALA A 246 4.06 -16.86 0.31
C ALA A 246 5.10 -17.06 -0.81
N GLY A 247 6.10 -17.93 -0.61
CA GLY A 247 7.06 -18.31 -1.65
C GLY A 247 6.41 -19.00 -2.85
N LEU A 248 5.44 -19.90 -2.62
CA LEU A 248 4.66 -20.53 -3.70
C LEU A 248 3.82 -19.49 -4.48
N LEU A 249 3.21 -18.53 -3.78
CA LEU A 249 2.50 -17.41 -4.41
C LEU A 249 3.44 -16.55 -5.25
N PHE A 250 4.64 -16.24 -4.77
CA PHE A 250 5.66 -15.53 -5.55
C PHE A 250 6.11 -16.32 -6.79
N ALA A 251 6.29 -17.64 -6.68
CA ALA A 251 6.58 -18.48 -7.84
C ALA A 251 5.44 -18.46 -8.88
N TYR A 252 4.18 -18.45 -8.42
CA TYR A 252 3.02 -18.27 -9.28
C TYR A 252 3.00 -16.90 -9.97
N GLN A 253 3.30 -15.82 -9.24
CA GLN A 253 3.43 -14.48 -9.83
C GLN A 253 4.53 -14.43 -10.90
N GLN A 254 5.68 -15.08 -10.65
CA GLN A 254 6.78 -15.20 -11.63
C GLN A 254 6.35 -15.91 -12.92
N LYS A 255 5.47 -16.91 -12.82
CA LYS A 255 4.86 -17.58 -13.97
C LYS A 255 3.92 -16.64 -14.73
N LEU A 256 3.09 -15.86 -14.03
CA LEU A 256 2.17 -14.90 -14.65
C LEU A 256 2.92 -13.81 -15.44
N ILE A 257 3.94 -13.21 -14.85
CA ILE A 257 4.68 -12.10 -15.49
C ILE A 257 5.69 -12.57 -16.54
N ALA A 258 5.84 -13.88 -16.78
CA ALA A 258 6.87 -14.44 -17.65
C ALA A 258 6.82 -13.88 -19.08
N LYS A 259 5.61 -13.67 -19.61
CA LYS A 259 5.38 -13.10 -20.95
C LYS A 259 5.17 -11.58 -20.95
N ARG A 260 5.12 -10.94 -19.77
CA ARG A 260 4.87 -9.50 -19.59
C ARG A 260 3.57 -9.01 -20.25
N ASP A 261 2.59 -9.92 -20.33
CA ASP A 261 1.25 -9.59 -20.79
C ASP A 261 0.54 -8.69 -19.77
N ARG A 262 -0.22 -7.70 -20.26
CA ARG A 262 -0.83 -6.66 -19.41
C ARG A 262 -1.82 -7.25 -18.41
N GLU A 263 -2.68 -8.18 -18.83
CA GLU A 263 -3.67 -8.80 -17.95
C GLU A 263 -3.02 -9.73 -16.93
N ALA A 264 -2.03 -10.53 -17.37
CA ALA A 264 -1.30 -11.42 -16.48
C ALA A 264 -0.47 -10.66 -15.42
N CYS A 265 0.16 -9.54 -15.80
CA CYS A 265 0.86 -8.66 -14.87
C CYS A 265 -0.08 -8.01 -13.85
N PHE A 266 -1.25 -7.55 -14.30
CA PHE A 266 -2.26 -7.02 -13.38
C PHE A 266 -2.77 -8.11 -12.42
N LYS A 267 -2.97 -9.34 -12.90
CA LYS A 267 -3.32 -10.49 -12.06
C LYS A 267 -2.23 -10.80 -11.02
N ALA A 268 -0.96 -10.71 -11.39
CA ALA A 268 0.16 -10.89 -10.46
C ALA A 268 0.16 -9.81 -9.37
N PHE A 269 -0.05 -8.55 -9.74
CA PHE A 269 -0.22 -7.44 -8.79
C PHE A 269 -1.37 -7.72 -7.81
N MET A 270 -2.56 -8.07 -8.31
CA MET A 270 -3.72 -8.39 -7.48
C MET A 270 -3.47 -9.59 -6.56
N ASN A 271 -2.71 -10.59 -7.01
CA ASN A 271 -2.39 -11.78 -6.23
C ASN A 271 -1.56 -11.47 -4.98
N ASN A 272 -0.86 -10.33 -4.92
CA ASN A 272 -0.13 -9.92 -3.70
C ASN A 272 -1.06 -9.72 -2.50
N ASN A 273 -2.36 -9.51 -2.68
CA ASN A 273 -3.31 -9.57 -1.56
C ASN A 273 -3.17 -10.87 -0.75
N TYR A 274 -3.02 -12.00 -1.45
CA TYR A 274 -2.89 -13.30 -0.79
C TYR A 274 -1.56 -13.46 -0.08
N VAL A 275 -0.47 -12.89 -0.61
CA VAL A 275 0.83 -12.87 0.09
C VAL A 275 0.71 -12.11 1.41
N GLY A 276 0.10 -10.92 1.34
CA GLY A 276 -0.31 -10.11 2.48
C GLY A 276 -1.04 -10.91 3.56
N LEU A 277 -2.13 -11.53 3.13
CA LEU A 277 -3.03 -12.31 3.98
C LEU A 277 -2.35 -13.53 4.60
N VAL A 278 -1.64 -14.36 3.83
CA VAL A 278 -1.07 -15.61 4.36
C VAL A 278 -0.01 -15.34 5.41
N LEU A 279 0.86 -14.35 5.19
CA LEU A 279 1.87 -13.93 6.18
C LEU A 279 1.19 -13.40 7.45
N PHE A 280 0.09 -12.65 7.31
CA PHE A 280 -0.68 -12.19 8.46
C PHE A 280 -1.29 -13.36 9.25
N LEU A 281 -1.90 -14.34 8.57
CA LEU A 281 -2.48 -15.51 9.22
C LEU A 281 -1.39 -16.31 9.97
N GLY A 282 -0.21 -16.49 9.37
CA GLY A 282 0.92 -17.15 10.03
C GLY A 282 1.38 -16.41 11.29
N LEU A 283 1.49 -15.08 11.22
CA LEU A 283 1.79 -14.24 12.38
C LEU A 283 0.72 -14.40 13.47
N ALA A 284 -0.55 -14.29 13.09
CA ALA A 284 -1.66 -14.39 14.03
C ALA A 284 -1.72 -15.76 14.73
N MET A 285 -1.56 -16.86 13.98
CA MET A 285 -1.58 -18.22 14.52
C MET A 285 -0.38 -18.51 15.44
N SER A 286 0.79 -17.96 15.11
CA SER A 286 2.02 -18.18 15.89
C SER A 286 1.92 -17.77 17.36
N TYR A 287 1.01 -16.86 17.73
CA TYR A 287 0.83 -16.42 19.12
C TYR A 287 -0.25 -17.19 19.89
N PHE A 288 -0.95 -18.12 19.23
CA PHE A 288 -1.94 -19.01 19.86
C PHE A 288 -1.44 -20.44 20.04
N SER A 289 -0.20 -20.72 19.60
CA SER A 289 0.45 -22.04 19.63
C SER A 289 1.65 -22.00 20.57
#